data_AF-A0A7Y3X849-F1
#
_entry.id   AF-A0A7Y3X849-F1
#
_cell.length_a   1.000
_cell.length_b   1.000
_cell.length_c   1.000
_cell.angle_alpha   90.00
_cell.angle_beta   90.00
_cell.angle_gamma   90.00
#
_symmetry.space_group_name_H-M   'P 1'
#
loop_
_entity.id
_entity.type
_entity.pdbx_description
1 polymer ?
#
loop_
_entity_poly.entity_id
_entity_poly.type
_entity_poly.pdbx_seq_one_letter_code
_entity_poly.pdbx_strand_id
1 'polypeptide(L)'
;MLQKTLALGVCFLVLAGCSTTVPPTQSGAAIQTREESDNESAKQERTQLAAERVRETRQQSITAKIKPLEQEMELLAERMLGRQQKLSNIELQKNQLKTELETYNRNVNAFMAKYQVEVVCREAVGASLSKDNQYSEDAKNLATAVTMACGVGVLADGEFGKRVIQVVDQLNQADRYAKDLRSQIQTAATQLEAESQQLEAEKAEVSKLTSDIQTYQAHTKLNWSHYRSDKLSDVEVRV
;
A
#
# COMPACT_ATOMS: atom_id res chain seq x y z
N MET A 1 19.40 29.64 -10.78
CA MET A 1 20.05 28.99 -9.63
C MET A 1 20.90 27.84 -10.13
N LEU A 2 22.11 27.74 -9.59
CA LEU A 2 23.32 27.12 -10.16
C LEU A 2 23.23 25.62 -10.49
N GLN A 3 23.82 25.28 -11.65
CA GLN A 3 24.31 23.97 -12.07
C GLN A 3 25.46 23.48 -11.17
N LYS A 4 25.54 22.17 -10.92
CA LYS A 4 26.79 21.47 -10.57
C LYS A 4 26.87 20.12 -11.30
N THR A 5 27.58 20.13 -12.42
CA THR A 5 28.16 18.97 -13.09
C THR A 5 29.51 18.67 -12.44
N LEU A 6 29.73 17.43 -12.03
CA LEU A 6 30.99 16.97 -11.44
C LEU A 6 31.67 16.05 -12.47
N ALA A 7 32.69 16.60 -13.13
CA ALA A 7 33.60 15.88 -14.01
C ALA A 7 34.75 15.31 -13.16
N LEU A 8 35.02 14.01 -13.28
CA LEU A 8 36.20 13.36 -12.71
C LEU A 8 37.14 12.99 -13.86
N GLY A 9 38.18 13.80 -14.01
CA GLY A 9 39.31 13.55 -14.90
C GLY A 9 40.30 12.59 -14.23
N VAL A 10 40.79 11.63 -15.01
CA VAL A 10 41.87 10.72 -14.62
C VAL A 10 43.16 11.21 -15.29
N CYS A 11 44.10 11.69 -14.48
CA CYS A 11 45.44 12.09 -14.91
C CYS A 11 46.37 10.88 -15.04
N PHE A 12 47.18 10.93 -16.10
CA PHE A 12 48.36 10.11 -16.34
C PHE A 12 49.43 10.32 -15.25
N LEU A 13 50.10 9.23 -14.84
CA LEU A 13 51.44 9.29 -14.28
C LEU A 13 52.35 8.32 -15.02
N VAL A 14 53.17 8.92 -15.89
CA VAL A 14 54.36 8.33 -16.51
C VAL A 14 55.49 8.46 -15.48
N LEU A 15 56.15 7.35 -15.15
CA LEU A 15 57.45 7.39 -14.46
C LEU A 15 58.50 6.70 -15.32
N ALA A 16 59.34 7.55 -15.91
CA ALA A 16 60.61 7.19 -16.50
C ALA A 16 61.68 7.09 -15.40
N GLY A 17 62.62 6.16 -15.57
CA GLY A 17 63.81 6.03 -14.73
C GLY A 17 64.83 5.09 -15.36
N CYS A 18 65.73 5.63 -16.18
CA CYS A 18 67.03 5.05 -16.55
C CYS A 18 67.96 5.07 -15.31
N SER A 19 69.09 4.37 -15.14
CA SER A 19 70.03 3.64 -15.99
C SER A 19 70.94 2.82 -15.05
N THR A 20 71.55 1.72 -15.49
CA THR A 20 73.02 1.50 -15.43
C THR A 20 73.44 0.14 -16.03
N THR A 21 74.15 0.27 -17.15
CA THR A 21 75.37 -0.40 -17.62
C THR A 21 75.92 -1.69 -16.97
N VAL A 22 75.80 -2.77 -17.75
CA VAL A 22 76.68 -3.93 -18.11
C VAL A 22 78.02 -4.13 -17.37
N PRO A 23 78.41 -5.41 -17.10
CA PRO A 23 79.50 -6.01 -17.90
C PRO A 23 79.15 -7.40 -18.49
N PRO A 24 79.87 -7.85 -19.54
CA PRO A 24 79.59 -9.11 -20.22
C PRO A 24 80.41 -10.27 -19.65
N THR A 25 80.12 -11.48 -20.14
CA THR A 25 80.93 -12.72 -20.12
C THR A 25 80.48 -13.76 -19.08
N GLN A 26 79.74 -14.78 -19.53
CA GLN A 26 80.32 -16.11 -19.76
C GLN A 26 79.30 -17.06 -20.39
N SER A 27 79.76 -17.73 -21.44
CA SER A 27 79.17 -18.90 -22.06
C SER A 27 78.95 -20.01 -21.02
N GLY A 28 77.71 -20.45 -20.88
CA GLY A 28 77.32 -21.64 -20.15
C GLY A 28 75.98 -22.10 -20.71
N ALA A 29 76.00 -23.22 -21.44
CA ALA A 29 74.82 -23.82 -22.02
C ALA A 29 73.76 -24.12 -20.94
N ALA A 30 72.63 -23.42 -21.01
CA ALA A 30 71.38 -23.82 -20.35
C ALA A 30 70.26 -23.82 -21.40
N ILE A 31 70.37 -24.77 -22.34
CA ILE A 31 69.20 -25.25 -23.09
C ILE A 31 68.53 -26.24 -22.14
N GLN A 32 67.58 -25.78 -21.30
CA GLN A 32 66.54 -26.58 -20.63
C GLN A 32 65.82 -25.75 -19.54
N THR A 33 65.13 -24.65 -19.89
CA THR A 33 64.09 -24.05 -19.00
C THR A 33 63.22 -22.98 -19.69
N ARG A 34 62.98 -23.08 -21.01
CA ARG A 34 62.07 -22.15 -21.72
C ARG A 34 60.73 -22.78 -22.07
N GLU A 35 60.70 -24.08 -22.36
CA GLU A 35 59.45 -24.81 -22.59
C GLU A 35 58.62 -25.02 -21.31
N GLU A 36 59.25 -25.08 -20.13
CA GLU A 36 58.55 -25.31 -18.86
C GLU A 36 57.82 -24.03 -18.37
N SER A 37 58.42 -22.84 -18.59
CA SER A 37 57.83 -21.54 -18.25
C SER A 37 56.67 -21.13 -19.17
N ASP A 38 56.74 -21.47 -20.47
CA ASP A 38 55.65 -21.22 -21.42
C ASP A 38 54.47 -22.18 -21.19
N ASN A 39 54.76 -23.42 -20.76
CA ASN A 39 53.74 -24.42 -20.43
C ASN A 39 53.05 -24.14 -19.07
N GLU A 40 53.77 -23.58 -18.08
CA GLU A 40 53.17 -23.08 -16.83
C GLU A 40 52.28 -21.86 -17.07
N SER A 41 52.72 -20.90 -17.89
CA SER A 41 51.91 -19.71 -18.24
C SER A 41 50.62 -20.09 -18.97
N ALA A 42 50.68 -21.01 -19.94
CA ALA A 42 49.51 -21.53 -20.64
C ALA A 42 48.55 -22.32 -19.72
N LYS A 43 49.09 -23.04 -18.72
CA LYS A 43 48.30 -23.75 -17.71
C LYS A 43 47.61 -22.78 -16.75
N GLN A 44 48.28 -21.69 -16.38
CA GLN A 44 47.74 -20.65 -15.52
C GLN A 44 46.63 -19.85 -16.22
N GLU A 45 46.81 -19.52 -17.50
CA GLU A 45 45.79 -18.84 -18.32
C GLU A 45 44.53 -19.70 -18.51
N ARG A 46 44.67 -21.00 -18.79
CA ARG A 46 43.53 -21.94 -18.86
C ARG A 46 42.78 -22.04 -17.53
N THR A 47 43.49 -21.98 -16.41
CA THR A 47 42.89 -22.01 -15.07
C THR A 47 42.14 -20.71 -14.76
N GLN A 48 42.68 -19.57 -15.20
CA GLN A 48 42.00 -18.28 -15.08
C GLN A 48 40.73 -18.21 -15.93
N LEU A 49 40.80 -18.68 -17.18
CA LEU A 49 39.65 -18.72 -18.09
C LEU A 49 38.55 -19.66 -17.58
N ALA A 50 38.92 -20.81 -17.00
CA ALA A 50 37.97 -21.74 -16.38
C ALA A 50 37.30 -21.10 -15.15
N ALA A 51 38.07 -20.41 -14.29
CA ALA A 51 37.53 -19.68 -13.15
C ALA A 51 36.59 -18.54 -13.59
N GLU A 52 36.88 -17.87 -14.70
CA GLU A 52 36.05 -16.80 -15.27
C GLU A 52 34.72 -17.33 -15.81
N ARG A 53 34.71 -18.44 -16.55
CA ARG A 53 33.45 -19.08 -16.99
C ARG A 53 32.58 -19.54 -15.82
N VAL A 54 33.18 -20.05 -14.76
CA VAL A 54 32.45 -20.43 -13.53
C VAL A 54 31.81 -19.18 -12.89
N ARG A 55 32.49 -18.02 -12.93
CA ARG A 55 31.93 -16.74 -12.45
C ARG A 55 30.77 -16.29 -13.32
N GLU A 56 30.92 -16.29 -14.64
CA GLU A 56 29.85 -15.90 -15.56
C GLU A 56 28.63 -16.79 -15.39
N THR A 57 28.82 -18.10 -15.28
CA THR A 57 27.72 -19.07 -15.06
C THR A 57 27.02 -18.83 -13.72
N ARG A 58 27.79 -18.54 -12.65
CA ARG A 58 27.22 -18.22 -11.34
C ARG A 58 26.47 -16.90 -11.36
N GLN A 59 26.99 -15.88 -12.04
CA GLN A 59 26.35 -14.59 -12.19
C GLN A 59 25.06 -14.70 -13.01
N GLN A 60 25.09 -15.43 -14.13
CA GLN A 60 23.91 -15.71 -14.94
C GLN A 60 22.84 -16.47 -14.16
N SER A 61 23.22 -17.48 -13.35
CA SER A 61 22.23 -18.21 -12.54
C SER A 61 21.59 -17.35 -11.44
N ILE A 62 22.31 -16.36 -10.90
CA ILE A 62 21.76 -15.43 -9.91
C ILE A 62 20.88 -14.38 -10.56
N THR A 63 21.29 -13.81 -11.69
CA THR A 63 20.43 -12.92 -12.50
C THR A 63 19.15 -13.63 -12.92
N ALA A 64 19.24 -14.91 -13.31
CA ALA A 64 18.07 -15.72 -13.65
C ALA A 64 17.12 -15.96 -12.47
N LYS A 65 17.62 -15.94 -11.22
CA LYS A 65 16.80 -16.04 -10.00
C LYS A 65 16.21 -14.70 -9.55
N ILE A 66 16.90 -13.59 -9.79
CA ILE A 66 16.42 -12.25 -9.43
C ILE A 66 15.32 -11.78 -10.37
N LYS A 67 15.47 -12.01 -11.68
CA LYS A 67 14.51 -11.56 -12.70
C LYS A 67 13.04 -11.96 -12.43
N PRO A 68 12.70 -13.22 -12.06
CA PRO A 68 11.31 -13.55 -11.76
C PRO A 68 10.78 -12.82 -10.51
N LEU A 69 11.62 -12.56 -9.50
CA LEU A 69 11.22 -11.79 -8.31
C LEU A 69 10.96 -10.32 -8.65
N GLU A 70 11.75 -9.73 -9.54
CA GLU A 70 11.52 -8.37 -10.04
C GLU A 70 10.20 -8.27 -10.83
N GLN A 71 9.89 -9.27 -11.65
CA GLN A 71 8.61 -9.35 -12.37
C GLN A 71 7.42 -9.49 -11.41
N GLU A 72 7.56 -10.30 -10.37
CA GLU A 72 6.55 -10.46 -9.33
C GLU A 72 6.31 -9.14 -8.57
N MET A 73 7.39 -8.42 -8.24
CA MET A 73 7.30 -7.09 -7.63
C MET A 73 6.59 -6.06 -8.52
N GLU A 74 6.84 -6.06 -9.83
CA GLU A 74 6.19 -5.14 -10.77
C GLU A 74 4.68 -5.39 -10.85
N LEU A 75 4.28 -6.65 -10.97
CA LEU A 75 2.86 -7.05 -10.95
C LEU A 75 2.17 -6.69 -9.63
N LEU A 76 2.88 -6.85 -8.51
CA LEU A 76 2.36 -6.51 -7.19
C LEU A 76 2.22 -4.99 -7.02
N ALA A 77 3.19 -4.21 -7.52
CA ALA A 77 3.12 -2.75 -7.52
C ALA A 77 1.95 -2.22 -8.35
N GLU A 78 1.70 -2.79 -9.54
CA GLU A 78 0.53 -2.44 -10.36
C GLU A 78 -0.77 -2.73 -9.62
N ARG A 79 -0.88 -3.91 -8.99
CA ARG A 79 -2.04 -4.30 -8.20
C ARG A 79 -2.28 -3.36 -7.01
N MET A 80 -1.23 -3.02 -6.27
CA MET A 80 -1.29 -2.08 -5.15
C MET A 80 -1.75 -0.69 -5.60
N LEU A 81 -1.28 -0.21 -6.75
CA LEU A 81 -1.72 1.07 -7.32
C LEU A 81 -3.21 1.03 -7.68
N GLY A 82 -3.67 -0.06 -8.30
CA GLY A 82 -5.09 -0.29 -8.57
C GLY A 82 -5.94 -0.29 -7.29
N ARG A 83 -5.47 -0.93 -6.22
CA ARG A 83 -6.15 -0.89 -4.91
C ARG A 83 -6.17 0.48 -4.28
N GLN A 84 -5.07 1.22 -4.36
CA GLN A 84 -5.00 2.57 -3.81
C GLN A 84 -6.01 3.50 -4.50
N GLN A 85 -6.17 3.37 -5.83
CA GLN A 85 -7.22 4.06 -6.58
C GLN A 85 -8.62 3.63 -6.12
N LYS A 86 -8.84 2.32 -5.93
CA LYS A 86 -10.11 1.78 -5.44
C LYS A 86 -10.46 2.31 -4.05
N LEU A 87 -9.50 2.34 -3.11
CA LEU A 87 -9.66 2.92 -1.78
C LEU A 87 -10.06 4.39 -1.86
N SER A 88 -9.35 5.18 -2.67
CA SER A 88 -9.67 6.59 -2.88
C SER A 88 -11.10 6.79 -3.41
N ASN A 89 -11.56 5.92 -4.31
CA ASN A 89 -12.90 5.99 -4.87
C ASN A 89 -13.98 5.65 -3.82
N ILE A 90 -13.78 4.56 -3.05
CA ILE A 90 -14.70 4.16 -1.98
C ILE A 90 -14.78 5.24 -0.90
N GLU A 91 -13.65 5.86 -0.55
CA GLU A 91 -13.60 6.95 0.43
C GLU A 91 -14.37 8.19 -0.06
N LEU A 92 -14.20 8.55 -1.33
CA LEU A 92 -14.99 9.62 -1.94
C LEU A 92 -16.49 9.31 -1.90
N GLN A 93 -16.89 8.10 -2.31
CA GLN A 93 -18.29 7.66 -2.28
C GLN A 93 -18.88 7.71 -0.86
N LYS A 94 -18.13 7.24 0.14
CA LYS A 94 -18.54 7.28 1.56
C LYS A 94 -18.75 8.71 2.04
N ASN A 95 -17.88 9.64 1.66
CA ASN A 95 -17.98 11.05 2.03
C ASN A 95 -19.17 11.74 1.32
N GLN A 96 -19.43 11.39 0.06
CA GLN A 96 -20.62 11.83 -0.67
C GLN A 96 -21.90 11.37 0.04
N LEU A 97 -22.02 10.07 0.36
CA LEU A 97 -23.17 9.52 1.09
C LEU A 97 -23.37 10.16 2.47
N LYS A 98 -22.29 10.47 3.20
CA LYS A 98 -22.37 11.21 4.46
C LYS A 98 -22.93 12.61 4.27
N THR A 99 -22.43 13.33 3.28
CA THR A 99 -22.90 14.69 2.96
C THR A 99 -24.37 14.69 2.55
N GLU A 100 -24.78 13.69 1.77
CA GLU A 100 -26.16 13.46 1.37
C GLU A 100 -27.05 13.18 2.59
N LEU A 101 -26.64 12.29 3.49
CA LEU A 101 -27.36 12.00 4.73
C LEU A 101 -27.49 13.23 5.64
N GLU A 102 -26.43 14.02 5.78
CA GLU A 102 -26.45 15.26 6.58
C GLU A 102 -27.38 16.31 5.97
N THR A 103 -27.34 16.47 4.66
CA THR A 103 -28.23 17.39 3.93
C THR A 103 -29.67 16.93 4.05
N TYR A 104 -29.90 15.62 3.90
CA TYR A 104 -31.21 15.02 4.06
C TYR A 104 -31.77 15.22 5.47
N ASN A 105 -30.97 14.95 6.51
CA ASN A 105 -31.37 15.17 7.90
C ASN A 105 -31.71 16.64 8.17
N ARG A 106 -30.93 17.59 7.61
CA ARG A 106 -31.26 19.02 7.70
C ARG A 106 -32.61 19.35 7.06
N ASN A 107 -32.89 18.78 5.89
CA ASN A 107 -34.17 18.99 5.20
C ASN A 107 -35.34 18.37 5.98
N VAL A 108 -35.17 17.17 6.52
CA VAL A 108 -36.19 16.51 7.37
C VAL A 108 -36.42 17.31 8.65
N ASN A 109 -35.38 17.82 9.28
CA ASN A 109 -35.52 18.66 10.48
C ASN A 109 -36.25 19.98 10.17
N ALA A 110 -35.93 20.63 9.05
CA ALA A 110 -36.66 21.82 8.60
C ALA A 110 -38.12 21.51 8.28
N PHE A 111 -38.40 20.35 7.69
CA PHE A 111 -39.76 19.86 7.45
C PHE A 111 -40.51 19.63 8.78
N MET A 112 -39.90 18.93 9.75
CA MET A 112 -40.50 18.71 11.06
C MET A 112 -40.77 20.02 11.81
N ALA A 113 -39.87 21.00 11.72
CA ALA A 113 -40.07 22.33 12.30
C ALA A 113 -41.25 23.08 11.65
N LYS A 114 -41.45 22.92 10.34
CA LYS A 114 -42.59 23.52 9.61
C LYS A 114 -43.93 22.88 9.98
N TYR A 115 -43.96 21.57 10.24
CA TYR A 115 -45.17 20.79 10.53
C TYR A 115 -45.21 20.31 11.99
N GLN A 116 -44.70 21.12 12.92
CA GLN A 116 -44.48 20.72 14.31
C GLN A 116 -45.77 20.21 14.99
N VAL A 117 -46.91 20.83 14.70
CA VAL A 117 -48.21 20.43 15.27
C VAL A 117 -48.62 19.05 14.75
N GLU A 118 -48.52 18.81 13.45
CA GLU A 118 -48.84 17.53 12.84
C GLU A 118 -47.89 16.40 13.30
N VAL A 119 -46.60 16.71 13.50
CA VAL A 119 -45.60 15.77 14.02
C VAL A 119 -45.90 15.39 15.48
N VAL A 120 -46.24 16.36 16.33
CA VAL A 120 -46.64 16.10 17.72
C VAL A 120 -47.91 15.24 17.76
N CYS A 121 -48.87 15.50 16.87
CA CYS A 121 -50.06 14.68 16.74
C CYS A 121 -49.77 13.23 16.35
N ARG A 122 -48.78 12.98 15.47
CA ARG A 122 -48.31 11.63 15.16
C ARG A 122 -47.74 10.92 16.38
N GLU A 123 -46.86 11.60 17.13
CA GLU A 123 -46.20 10.99 18.30
C GLU A 123 -47.19 10.68 19.42
N ALA A 124 -48.15 11.57 19.68
CA ALA A 124 -49.19 11.33 20.67
C ALA A 124 -50.05 10.10 20.33
N VAL A 125 -50.44 9.95 19.06
CA VAL A 125 -51.19 8.77 18.60
C VAL A 125 -50.36 7.49 18.79
N GLY A 126 -49.08 7.49 18.43
CA GLY A 126 -48.19 6.34 18.60
C GLY A 126 -47.95 5.97 20.07
N ALA A 127 -47.72 6.95 20.94
CA ALA A 127 -47.48 6.74 22.37
C ALA A 127 -48.72 6.23 23.11
N SER A 128 -49.91 6.71 22.72
CA SER A 128 -51.19 6.31 23.34
C SER A 128 -51.66 4.89 22.99
N LEU A 129 -51.15 4.32 21.90
CA LEU A 129 -51.52 2.96 21.44
C LEU A 129 -50.56 1.86 21.96
N SER A 130 -49.40 2.24 22.49
CA SER A 130 -48.45 1.30 23.09
C SER A 130 -48.90 0.89 24.50
N LYS A 131 -49.39 -0.34 24.65
CA LYS A 131 -49.87 -0.89 25.95
C LYS A 131 -48.73 -1.18 26.94
N ASP A 132 -47.48 -1.23 26.49
CA ASP A 132 -46.31 -1.62 27.29
C ASP A 132 -45.45 -0.43 27.74
N ASN A 133 -45.97 0.80 27.65
CA ASN A 133 -45.16 1.99 27.83
C ASN A 133 -44.96 2.36 29.33
N GLN A 134 -43.70 2.39 29.78
CA GLN A 134 -43.27 2.67 31.17
C GLN A 134 -43.33 4.16 31.58
N TYR A 135 -43.97 5.03 30.79
CA TYR A 135 -44.07 6.45 31.15
C TYR A 135 -44.90 6.67 32.42
N SER A 136 -44.51 7.69 33.20
CA SER A 136 -45.24 8.12 34.42
C SER A 136 -46.69 8.49 34.09
N GLU A 137 -47.58 8.43 35.09
CA GLU A 137 -49.01 8.79 34.92
C GLU A 137 -49.19 10.18 34.30
N ASP A 138 -48.34 11.14 34.64
CA ASP A 138 -48.40 12.51 34.10
C ASP A 138 -48.12 12.56 32.60
N ALA A 139 -47.16 11.76 32.12
CA ALA A 139 -46.83 11.67 30.70
C ALA A 139 -47.92 10.94 29.91
N LYS A 140 -48.58 9.94 30.51
CA LYS A 140 -49.76 9.28 29.91
C LYS A 140 -50.94 10.25 29.80
N ASN A 141 -51.25 10.99 30.87
CA ASN A 141 -52.33 11.98 30.87
C ASN A 141 -52.08 13.10 29.85
N LEU A 142 -50.84 13.59 29.75
CA LEU A 142 -50.46 14.58 28.74
C LEU A 142 -50.57 14.00 27.31
N ALA A 143 -50.04 12.79 27.07
CA ALA A 143 -50.15 12.13 25.77
C ALA A 143 -51.61 11.89 25.37
N THR A 144 -52.46 11.44 26.31
CA THR A 144 -53.90 11.26 26.07
C THR A 144 -54.59 12.58 25.75
N ALA A 145 -54.28 13.66 26.47
CA ALA A 145 -54.85 14.98 26.19
C ALA A 145 -54.45 15.50 24.79
N VAL A 146 -53.17 15.34 24.41
CA VAL A 146 -52.68 15.71 23.07
C VAL A 146 -53.31 14.82 22.00
N THR A 147 -53.42 13.50 22.22
CA THR A 147 -54.09 12.59 21.29
C THR A 147 -55.56 12.94 21.11
N MET A 148 -56.27 13.30 22.18
CA MET A 148 -57.66 13.76 22.07
C MET A 148 -57.76 15.08 21.31
N ALA A 149 -56.89 16.06 21.59
CA ALA A 149 -56.88 17.33 20.85
C ALA A 149 -56.59 17.12 19.36
N CYS A 150 -55.63 16.26 19.04
CA CYS A 150 -55.31 15.88 17.67
C CYS A 150 -56.42 15.07 17.01
N GLY A 151 -57.05 14.13 17.74
CA GLY A 151 -58.17 13.32 17.23
C GLY A 151 -59.41 14.17 16.94
N VAL A 152 -59.75 15.11 17.83
CA VAL A 152 -60.82 16.09 17.60
C VAL A 152 -60.46 17.02 16.44
N GLY A 153 -59.22 17.51 16.36
CA GLY A 153 -58.76 18.34 15.24
C GLY A 153 -58.83 17.61 13.89
N VAL A 154 -58.46 16.32 13.85
CA VAL A 154 -58.52 15.49 12.64
C VAL A 154 -59.96 15.22 12.20
N LEU A 155 -60.89 15.05 13.15
CA LEU A 155 -62.31 14.80 12.86
C LEU A 155 -63.08 16.09 12.53
N ALA A 156 -62.72 17.21 13.15
CA ALA A 156 -63.37 18.51 12.97
C ALA A 156 -62.88 19.27 11.73
N ASP A 157 -61.60 19.12 11.38
CA ASP A 157 -61.00 19.70 10.17
C ASP A 157 -60.42 18.59 9.28
N GLY A 158 -61.19 18.19 8.26
CA GLY A 158 -60.77 17.18 7.30
C GLY A 158 -59.51 17.55 6.52
N GLU A 159 -59.17 18.84 6.38
CA GLU A 159 -57.91 19.27 5.77
C GLU A 159 -56.72 19.07 6.72
N PHE A 160 -56.90 19.29 8.02
CA PHE A 160 -55.88 18.97 9.02
C PHE A 160 -55.57 17.47 9.07
N GLY A 161 -56.61 16.63 9.05
CA GLY A 161 -56.45 15.17 8.99
C GLY A 161 -55.60 14.71 7.80
N LYS A 162 -55.86 15.25 6.60
CA LYS A 162 -55.04 14.96 5.41
C LYS A 162 -53.59 15.41 5.58
N ARG A 163 -53.34 16.61 6.13
CA ARG A 163 -51.98 17.11 6.40
C ARG A 163 -51.21 16.20 7.36
N VAL A 164 -51.84 15.76 8.45
CA VAL A 164 -51.22 14.83 9.41
C VAL A 164 -50.81 13.52 8.71
N ILE A 165 -51.70 12.93 7.91
CA ILE A 165 -51.40 11.69 7.17
C ILE A 165 -50.23 11.90 6.19
N GLN A 166 -50.23 13.01 5.45
CA GLN A 166 -49.14 13.36 4.52
C GLN A 166 -47.80 13.52 5.25
N VAL A 167 -47.78 14.21 6.39
CA VAL A 167 -46.58 14.39 7.24
C VAL A 167 -46.09 13.04 7.74
N VAL A 168 -46.99 12.16 8.21
CA VAL A 168 -46.64 10.81 8.67
C VAL A 168 -45.99 10.01 7.54
N ASP A 169 -46.59 10.00 6.35
CA ASP A 169 -46.06 9.25 5.21
C ASP A 169 -44.69 9.79 4.79
N GLN A 170 -44.53 11.11 4.69
CA GLN A 170 -43.23 11.72 4.37
C GLN A 170 -42.15 11.40 5.42
N LEU A 171 -42.49 11.41 6.72
CA LEU A 171 -41.53 11.02 7.77
C LEU A 171 -41.18 9.53 7.72
N ASN A 172 -42.12 8.65 7.37
CA ASN A 172 -41.85 7.23 7.19
C ASN A 172 -41.00 6.95 5.95
N GLN A 173 -41.22 7.69 4.85
CA GLN A 173 -40.34 7.65 3.67
C GLN A 173 -38.94 8.17 4.04
N ALA A 174 -38.88 9.23 4.85
CA ALA A 174 -37.61 9.81 5.29
C ALA A 174 -36.79 8.89 6.19
N ASP A 175 -37.43 8.21 7.15
CA ASP A 175 -36.75 7.22 7.98
C ASP A 175 -36.20 6.07 7.12
N ARG A 176 -36.98 5.57 6.15
CA ARG A 176 -36.53 4.50 5.23
C ARG A 176 -35.32 4.93 4.41
N TYR A 177 -35.35 6.12 3.82
CA TYR A 177 -34.24 6.63 3.03
C TYR A 177 -33.00 6.93 3.89
N ALA A 178 -33.17 7.49 5.10
CA ALA A 178 -32.06 7.70 6.02
C ALA A 178 -31.43 6.36 6.48
N LYS A 179 -32.23 5.31 6.67
CA LYS A 179 -31.73 3.95 6.96
C LYS A 179 -30.97 3.37 5.77
N ASP A 180 -31.47 3.56 4.55
CA ASP A 180 -30.80 3.12 3.34
C ASP A 180 -29.43 3.80 3.17
N LEU A 181 -29.36 5.13 3.27
CA LEU A 181 -28.08 5.87 3.23
C LEU A 181 -27.10 5.40 4.31
N ARG A 182 -27.56 5.17 5.55
CA ARG A 182 -26.71 4.60 6.62
C ARG A 182 -26.19 3.21 6.26
N SER A 183 -27.03 2.36 5.68
CA SER A 183 -26.64 1.02 5.21
C SER A 183 -25.59 1.10 4.11
N GLN A 184 -25.76 2.01 3.15
CA GLN A 184 -24.77 2.24 2.09
C GLN A 184 -23.44 2.76 2.66
N ILE A 185 -23.46 3.69 3.62
CA ILE A 185 -22.26 4.17 4.32
C ILE A 185 -21.54 3.03 5.05
N GLN A 186 -22.29 2.16 5.74
CA GLN A 186 -21.75 0.99 6.43
C GLN A 186 -21.08 0.03 5.43
N THR A 187 -21.75 -0.24 4.30
CA THR A 187 -21.24 -1.10 3.24
C THR A 187 -19.93 -0.54 2.67
N ALA A 188 -19.89 0.75 2.35
CA ALA A 188 -18.68 1.42 1.88
C ALA A 188 -17.55 1.39 2.93
N ALA A 189 -17.87 1.52 4.22
CA ALA A 189 -16.89 1.41 5.30
C ALA A 189 -16.28 0.00 5.38
N THR A 190 -17.11 -1.05 5.31
CA THR A 190 -16.63 -2.44 5.30
C THR A 190 -15.76 -2.74 4.08
N GLN A 191 -16.13 -2.23 2.91
CA GLN A 191 -15.32 -2.39 1.69
C GLN A 191 -13.97 -1.67 1.80
N LEU A 192 -13.96 -0.46 2.38
CA LEU A 192 -12.73 0.30 2.62
C LEU A 192 -11.78 -0.46 3.56
N GLU A 193 -12.31 -1.03 4.64
CA GLU A 193 -11.52 -1.84 5.56
C GLU A 193 -10.95 -3.10 4.88
N ALA A 194 -11.77 -3.82 4.11
CA ALA A 194 -11.32 -5.01 3.40
C ALA A 194 -10.21 -4.71 2.37
N GLU A 195 -10.37 -3.66 1.56
CA GLU A 195 -9.33 -3.25 0.60
C GLU A 195 -8.07 -2.73 1.29
N SER A 196 -8.21 -2.06 2.43
CA SER A 196 -7.06 -1.59 3.20
C SER A 196 -6.26 -2.77 3.78
N GLN A 197 -6.94 -3.80 4.29
CA GLN A 197 -6.26 -5.02 4.78
C GLN A 197 -5.54 -5.75 3.64
N GLN A 198 -6.14 -5.82 2.45
CA GLN A 198 -5.51 -6.43 1.27
C GLN A 198 -4.28 -5.63 0.82
N LEU A 199 -4.35 -4.30 0.83
CA LEU A 199 -3.21 -3.44 0.50
C LEU A 199 -2.05 -3.63 1.50
N GLU A 200 -2.34 -3.75 2.80
CA GLU A 200 -1.30 -4.01 3.81
C GLU A 200 -0.66 -5.40 3.65
N ALA A 201 -1.45 -6.42 3.29
CA ALA A 201 -0.92 -7.74 2.97
C ALA A 201 0.04 -7.69 1.76
N GLU A 202 -0.33 -6.95 0.69
CA GLU A 202 0.52 -6.79 -0.49
C GLU A 202 1.79 -6.00 -0.18
N LYS A 203 1.73 -4.96 0.66
CA LYS A 203 2.93 -4.26 1.16
C LYS A 203 3.90 -5.18 1.90
N ALA A 204 3.36 -6.08 2.73
CA ALA A 204 4.18 -7.06 3.45
C ALA A 204 4.86 -8.04 2.48
N GLU A 205 4.15 -8.45 1.42
CA GLU A 205 4.69 -9.30 0.36
C GLU A 205 5.80 -8.59 -0.45
N VAL A 206 5.61 -7.31 -0.82
CA VAL A 206 6.68 -6.48 -1.43
C VAL A 206 7.92 -6.42 -0.52
N SER A 207 7.72 -6.20 0.78
CA SER A 207 8.82 -6.14 1.74
C SER A 207 9.60 -7.45 1.80
N LYS A 208 8.90 -8.59 1.77
CA LYS A 208 9.50 -9.92 1.72
C LYS A 208 10.31 -10.12 0.43
N LEU A 209 9.72 -9.84 -0.73
CA LEU A 209 10.42 -9.97 -2.02
C LEU A 209 11.68 -9.08 -2.08
N THR A 210 11.59 -7.86 -1.55
CA THR A 210 12.72 -6.95 -1.45
C THR A 210 13.85 -7.54 -0.59
N SER A 211 13.51 -8.13 0.55
CA SER A 211 14.46 -8.82 1.44
C SER A 211 15.11 -10.03 0.75
N ASP A 212 14.34 -10.82 0.00
CA ASP A 212 14.84 -11.98 -0.74
C ASP A 212 15.85 -11.55 -1.83
N ILE A 213 15.52 -10.52 -2.62
CA ILE A 213 16.43 -9.94 -3.62
C ILE A 213 17.71 -9.43 -2.96
N GLN A 214 17.60 -8.69 -1.85
CA GLN A 214 18.77 -8.20 -1.10
C GLN A 214 19.64 -9.36 -0.58
N THR A 215 19.02 -10.45 -0.14
CA THR A 215 19.73 -11.65 0.32
C THR A 215 20.52 -12.30 -0.82
N TYR A 216 19.94 -12.44 -2.00
CA TYR A 216 20.67 -12.92 -3.20
C TYR A 216 21.82 -11.98 -3.60
N GLN A 217 21.62 -10.67 -3.50
CA GLN A 217 22.66 -9.66 -3.74
C GLN A 217 23.76 -9.62 -2.66
N ALA A 218 23.42 -9.97 -1.41
CA ALA A 218 24.40 -10.07 -0.32
C ALA A 218 25.22 -11.36 -0.44
N HIS A 219 24.60 -12.50 -0.76
CA HIS A 219 25.31 -13.76 -1.01
C HIS A 219 26.29 -13.67 -2.19
N THR A 220 25.99 -12.85 -3.19
CA THR A 220 26.98 -12.52 -4.22
C THR A 220 28.13 -11.73 -3.60
N LYS A 221 27.87 -10.57 -2.98
CA LYS A 221 28.93 -9.71 -2.39
C LYS A 221 29.81 -10.40 -1.33
N LEU A 222 29.25 -11.25 -0.47
CA LEU A 222 29.99 -11.96 0.59
C LEU A 222 30.89 -13.08 0.03
N ASN A 223 30.42 -13.86 -0.96
CA ASN A 223 31.28 -14.83 -1.64
C ASN A 223 32.47 -14.16 -2.34
N TRP A 224 32.29 -12.92 -2.80
CA TRP A 224 33.37 -12.12 -3.37
C TRP A 224 34.43 -11.68 -2.35
N SER A 225 34.03 -11.37 -1.11
CA SER A 225 34.97 -10.98 -0.05
C SER A 225 35.85 -12.14 0.43
N HIS A 226 35.28 -13.35 0.54
CA HIS A 226 36.00 -14.54 0.99
C HIS A 226 37.03 -15.00 -0.05
N TYR A 227 36.65 -14.99 -1.34
CA TYR A 227 37.54 -15.39 -2.43
C TYR A 227 38.67 -14.38 -2.73
N ARG A 228 38.49 -13.11 -2.35
CA ARG A 228 39.56 -12.08 -2.44
C ARG A 228 40.56 -12.22 -1.29
N SER A 229 40.11 -12.64 -0.11
CA SER A 229 40.98 -12.85 1.05
C SER A 229 41.90 -14.06 0.86
N ASP A 230 41.38 -15.18 0.36
CA ASP A 230 42.18 -16.41 0.13
C ASP A 230 43.26 -16.23 -0.95
N LYS A 231 43.03 -15.36 -1.95
CA LYS A 231 44.04 -15.06 -2.99
C LYS A 231 45.10 -14.05 -2.56
N LEU A 232 44.89 -13.29 -1.49
CA LEU A 232 45.90 -12.38 -0.95
C LEU A 232 46.79 -13.09 0.07
N SER A 233 46.28 -14.08 0.81
CA SER A 233 47.09 -14.90 1.73
C SER A 233 48.10 -15.82 1.04
N ASP A 234 47.88 -16.23 -0.20
CA ASP A 234 48.83 -17.06 -0.97
C ASP A 234 49.96 -16.24 -1.63
N VAL A 235 49.87 -14.91 -1.63
CA VAL A 235 50.90 -14.01 -2.20
C VAL A 235 51.86 -13.46 -1.13
N GLU A 236 51.50 -13.56 0.16
CA GLU A 236 52.32 -13.03 1.27
C GLU A 236 53.31 -14.05 1.88
N VAL A 237 53.43 -15.27 1.32
CA VAL A 237 54.40 -16.29 1.76
C VAL A 237 55.37 -16.64 0.64
N ARG A 238 56.12 -15.65 0.15
CA ARG A 238 57.40 -15.81 -0.58
C ARG A 238 58.16 -14.47 -0.55
N VAL A 239 58.66 -14.12 0.63
CA VAL A 239 59.81 -13.24 0.82
C VAL A 239 60.75 -13.94 1.78
#